data_AF-A0A833VFH2-F1
#
_entry.id   AF-A0A833VFH2-F1
#
_cell.length_a   1.000
_cell.length_b   1.000
_cell.length_c   1.000
_cell.angle_alpha   90.00
_cell.angle_beta   90.00
_cell.angle_gamma   90.00
#
_symmetry.space_group_name_H-M   'P 1'
#
loop_
_entity.id
_entity.type
_entity.pdbx_description
1 polymer ?
#
loop_
_entity_poly.entity_id
_entity_poly.type
_entity_poly.pdbx_seq_one_letter_code
_entity_poly.pdbx_strand_id
1 'polypeptide(L)'
;MHMVHLTPDGKKIAVIGFLYKYGRPDPLLDELEPYIKEIANKEHEEESVGIVDPRKIKLGSRKYYRYMGSLTVPPCTEGVVWTIVKKDAHDNSRPLHNIYDRMISMYEPMKINK
;
A
#
# COMPACT_ATOMS: atom_id res chain seq x y z
N MET A 1 2.01 0.96 -0.41
CA MET A 1 0.76 0.18 -0.32
C MET A 1 0.46 -0.07 1.14
N HIS A 2 -0.79 0.12 1.56
CA HIS A 2 -1.23 -0.10 2.93
C HIS A 2 -2.27 -1.21 2.95
N MET A 3 -2.04 -2.25 3.73
CA MET A 3 -3.05 -3.28 4.04
C MET A 3 -3.66 -2.96 5.41
N VAL A 4 -4.93 -2.58 5.41
CA VAL A 4 -5.65 -2.17 6.61
C VAL A 4 -6.41 -3.36 7.18
N HIS A 5 -6.21 -3.64 8.46
CA HIS A 5 -6.85 -4.73 9.19
C HIS A 5 -7.62 -4.14 10.36
N LEU A 6 -8.83 -4.66 10.57
CA LEU A 6 -9.69 -4.30 11.70
C LEU A 6 -9.93 -5.54 12.55
N THR A 7 -10.07 -5.33 13.86
CA THR A 7 -10.64 -6.36 14.74
C THR A 7 -12.12 -6.60 14.40
N PRO A 8 -12.69 -7.76 14.79
CA PRO A 8 -14.11 -8.06 14.52
C PRO A 8 -15.08 -7.02 15.06
N ASP A 9 -14.71 -6.32 16.14
CA ASP A 9 -15.50 -5.23 16.74
C ASP A 9 -15.24 -3.85 16.11
N GLY A 10 -14.34 -3.76 15.12
CA GLY A 10 -13.96 -2.53 14.43
C GLY A 10 -13.18 -1.51 15.27
N LYS A 11 -12.86 -1.82 16.54
CA LYS A 11 -12.30 -0.82 17.47
C LYS A 11 -10.80 -0.63 17.36
N LYS A 12 -10.08 -1.63 16.87
CA LYS A 12 -8.61 -1.59 16.73
C LYS A 12 -8.23 -1.75 15.28
N ILE A 13 -7.29 -0.92 14.84
CA ILE A 13 -6.80 -0.90 13.47
C ILE A 13 -5.31 -1.23 13.49
N ALA A 14 -4.91 -2.12 12.58
CA ALA A 14 -3.52 -2.42 12.29
C ALA A 14 -3.25 -2.23 10.79
N VAL A 15 -2.19 -1.52 10.45
CA VAL A 15 -1.79 -1.26 9.07
C VAL A 15 -0.44 -1.89 8.79
N ILE A 16 -0.37 -2.68 7.72
CA ILE A 16 0.89 -3.20 7.18
C ILE A 16 1.26 -2.36 5.95
N GLY A 17 2.36 -1.64 6.05
CA GLY A 17 2.88 -0.77 5.00
C GLY A 17 4.00 -1.42 4.21
N PHE A 18 3.90 -1.35 2.89
CA PHE A 18 4.92 -1.75 1.94
C PHE A 18 5.42 -0.53 1.17
N LEU A 19 6.73 -0.30 1.26
CA LEU A 19 7.45 0.74 0.53
C LEU A 19 8.01 0.15 -0.77
N TYR A 20 7.82 0.84 -1.89
CA TYR A 20 8.31 0.43 -3.20
C TYR A 20 9.41 1.37 -3.68
N LYS A 21 10.34 0.82 -4.46
CA LYS A 21 11.28 1.58 -5.28
C LYS A 21 10.97 1.31 -6.75
N TYR A 22 11.55 2.09 -7.66
CA TYR A 22 11.46 1.80 -9.08
C TYR A 22 12.25 0.52 -9.44
N GLY A 23 11.78 -0.23 -10.45
CA GLY A 23 12.46 -1.39 -11.05
C GLY A 23 11.50 -2.48 -11.52
N ARG A 24 11.78 -3.76 -11.20
CA ARG A 24 10.95 -4.92 -11.59
C ARG A 24 9.48 -4.81 -11.18
N PRO A 25 8.55 -5.37 -11.98
CA PRO A 25 7.13 -5.44 -11.63
C PRO A 25 6.78 -6.17 -10.32
N ASP A 26 5.75 -5.69 -9.61
CA ASP A 26 5.20 -6.33 -8.40
C ASP A 26 4.01 -7.20 -8.83
N PRO A 27 4.04 -8.55 -8.66
CA PRO A 27 3.06 -9.43 -9.29
C PRO A 27 1.60 -9.11 -8.97
N LEU A 28 1.32 -8.62 -7.76
CA LEU A 28 -0.04 -8.22 -7.38
C LEU A 28 -0.46 -6.94 -8.11
N LEU A 29 0.43 -5.96 -8.25
CA LEU A 29 0.09 -4.77 -9.03
C LEU A 29 -0.14 -5.07 -10.48
N ASP A 30 0.71 -5.88 -11.09
CA ASP A 30 0.63 -6.12 -12.52
C ASP A 30 -0.71 -6.78 -12.87
N GLU A 31 -1.20 -7.64 -11.97
CA GLU A 31 -2.53 -8.22 -12.04
C GLU A 31 -3.65 -7.18 -11.89
N LEU A 32 -3.48 -6.19 -11.01
CA LEU A 32 -4.49 -5.16 -10.76
C LEU A 32 -4.43 -3.99 -11.74
N GLU A 33 -3.33 -3.80 -12.44
CA GLU A 33 -3.07 -2.67 -13.35
C GLU A 33 -4.17 -2.44 -14.40
N PRO A 34 -4.67 -3.45 -15.15
CA PRO A 34 -5.72 -3.23 -16.14
C PRO A 34 -7.00 -2.68 -15.51
N TYR A 35 -7.41 -3.22 -14.36
CA TYR A 35 -8.61 -2.78 -13.65
C TYR A 35 -8.46 -1.35 -13.11
N ILE A 36 -7.27 -1.01 -12.59
CA ILE A 36 -6.97 0.34 -12.12
C ILE A 36 -7.07 1.35 -13.27
N LYS A 37 -6.59 0.98 -14.47
CA LYS A 37 -6.68 1.84 -15.67
C LYS A 37 -8.12 2.10 -16.09
N GLU A 38 -9.01 1.12 -16.00
CA GLU A 38 -10.43 1.26 -16.37
C GLU A 38 -11.18 2.29 -15.50
N ILE A 39 -10.80 2.42 -14.22
CA ILE A 39 -11.43 3.35 -13.27
C ILE A 39 -10.62 4.64 -13.08
N ALA A 40 -9.44 4.78 -13.69
CA ALA A 40 -8.53 5.89 -13.43
C ALA A 40 -9.17 7.26 -13.72
N ASN A 41 -9.94 7.37 -14.81
CA ASN A 41 -10.55 8.62 -15.26
C ASN A 41 -12.03 8.75 -14.88
N LYS A 42 -12.51 7.88 -13.98
CA LYS A 42 -13.93 7.80 -13.64
C LYS A 42 -14.11 8.01 -12.14
N GLU A 43 -14.93 9.00 -11.79
CA GLU A 43 -15.25 9.28 -10.39
C GLU A 43 -16.34 8.36 -9.88
N HIS A 44 -16.15 7.83 -8.66
CA HIS A 44 -17.13 6.96 -7.99
C HIS A 44 -17.51 5.67 -8.75
N GLU A 45 -16.64 5.17 -9.61
CA GLU A 45 -16.81 3.87 -10.25
C GLU A 45 -15.99 2.78 -9.55
N GLU A 46 -16.57 1.58 -9.51
CA GLU A 46 -15.98 0.36 -8.97
C GLU A 46 -15.86 -0.67 -10.09
N GLU A 47 -14.78 -1.45 -10.08
CA GLU A 47 -14.55 -2.52 -11.05
C GLU A 47 -14.31 -3.85 -10.33
N SER A 48 -14.90 -4.93 -10.84
CA SER A 48 -14.74 -6.26 -10.26
C SER A 48 -13.41 -6.87 -10.67
N VAL A 49 -12.47 -6.94 -9.73
CA VAL A 49 -11.12 -7.50 -9.94
C VAL A 49 -11.06 -9.04 -9.80
N GLY A 50 -12.20 -9.70 -9.60
CA GLY A 50 -12.25 -11.14 -9.37
C GLY A 50 -11.57 -11.58 -8.06
N ILE A 51 -10.96 -12.78 -8.07
CA ILE A 51 -10.28 -13.33 -6.89
C ILE A 51 -8.86 -12.79 -6.81
N VAL A 52 -8.59 -11.99 -5.78
CA VAL A 52 -7.25 -11.46 -5.49
C VAL A 52 -6.59 -12.28 -4.38
N ASP A 53 -5.42 -12.86 -4.66
CA ASP A 53 -4.63 -13.58 -3.65
C ASP A 53 -3.61 -12.65 -2.97
N PRO A 54 -3.82 -12.25 -1.70
CA PRO A 54 -2.90 -11.36 -1.00
C PRO A 54 -1.52 -11.98 -0.76
N ARG A 55 -1.37 -13.31 -0.89
CA ARG A 55 -0.08 -14.00 -0.74
C ARG A 55 0.89 -13.71 -1.89
N LYS A 56 0.40 -13.12 -3.00
CA LYS A 56 1.26 -12.61 -4.08
C LYS A 56 2.15 -11.45 -3.63
N ILE A 57 1.81 -10.79 -2.52
CA ILE A 57 2.65 -9.77 -1.89
C ILE A 57 3.85 -10.46 -1.24
N LYS A 58 5.00 -10.38 -1.90
CA LYS A 58 6.24 -10.96 -1.38
C LYS A 58 6.79 -10.07 -0.26
N LEU A 59 6.50 -10.44 0.99
CA LEU A 59 7.05 -9.79 2.19
C LEU A 59 8.58 -9.70 2.16
N GLY A 60 9.26 -10.69 1.56
CA GLY A 60 10.70 -10.76 1.23
C GLY A 60 11.69 -10.65 2.40
N SER A 61 11.26 -10.13 3.55
CA SER A 61 12.04 -9.90 4.74
C SER A 61 11.11 -9.95 5.96
N ARG A 62 11.62 -10.52 7.06
CA ARG A 62 10.94 -10.51 8.37
C ARG A 62 11.27 -9.27 9.20
N LYS A 63 12.12 -8.37 8.68
CA LYS A 63 12.47 -7.11 9.36
C LYS A 63 11.39 -6.09 9.11
N TYR A 64 10.94 -5.42 10.16
CA TYR A 64 9.92 -4.37 10.08
C TYR A 64 10.17 -3.30 11.14
N TYR A 65 9.61 -2.12 10.91
CA TYR A 65 9.46 -1.08 11.91
C TYR A 65 8.03 -1.13 12.45
N ARG A 66 7.86 -1.11 13.76
CA ARG A 66 6.54 -1.10 14.40
C ARG A 66 6.39 0.11 15.29
N TYR A 67 5.27 0.84 15.16
CA TYR A 67 4.96 2.00 15.98
C TYR A 67 3.45 2.21 16.11
N MET A 68 3.03 2.98 17.11
CA MET A 68 1.66 3.49 17.22
C MET A 68 1.57 4.81 16.47
N GLY A 69 0.54 4.98 15.65
CA GLY A 69 0.32 6.19 14.86
C GLY A 69 -1.15 6.43 14.57
N SER A 70 -1.42 7.09 13.46
CA SER A 70 -2.77 7.45 13.00
C SER A 70 -3.04 6.99 11.56
N LEU A 71 -4.30 7.10 11.14
CA LEU A 71 -4.65 7.00 9.72
C LEU A 71 -4.04 8.18 8.96
N THR A 72 -3.56 7.92 7.73
CA THR A 72 -2.94 8.94 6.87
C THR A 72 -3.95 9.71 6.02
N VAL A 73 -5.23 9.57 6.32
CA VAL A 73 -6.35 10.26 5.66
C VAL A 73 -7.27 10.84 6.73
N PRO A 74 -7.87 12.03 6.51
CA PRO A 74 -8.87 12.58 7.42
C PRO A 74 -9.97 11.54 7.75
N PRO A 75 -10.39 11.40 9.02
CA PRO A 75 -10.15 12.29 10.17
C PRO A 75 -8.83 12.02 10.94
N CYS A 76 -7.86 11.30 10.37
CA CYS A 76 -6.54 11.06 10.97
C CYS A 76 -6.60 10.35 12.33
N THR A 77 -7.53 9.40 12.49
CA THR A 77 -7.77 8.67 13.76
C THR A 77 -6.49 8.04 14.29
N GLU A 78 -6.15 8.32 15.56
CA GLU A 78 -5.00 7.76 16.27
C GLU A 78 -5.24 6.34 16.80
N GLY A 79 -4.23 5.74 17.42
CA GLY A 79 -4.31 4.39 18.00
C GLY A 79 -4.13 3.27 16.98
N VAL A 80 -3.61 3.59 15.79
CA VAL A 80 -3.34 2.63 14.71
C VAL A 80 -1.98 1.97 14.94
N VAL A 81 -1.96 0.63 14.92
CA VAL A 81 -0.70 -0.13 14.97
C VAL A 81 -0.09 -0.19 13.56
N TRP A 82 0.99 0.52 13.33
CA TRP A 82 1.72 0.49 12.06
C TRP A 82 2.83 -0.55 12.07
N THR A 83 2.91 -1.33 10.99
CA THR A 83 4.01 -2.24 10.69
C THR A 83 4.55 -1.94 9.30
N ILE A 84 5.71 -1.30 9.20
CA ILE A 84 6.36 -0.99 7.93
C ILE A 84 7.36 -2.09 7.60
N VAL A 85 7.10 -2.85 6.54
CA VAL A 85 7.96 -3.95 6.11
C VAL A 85 9.24 -3.38 5.52
N LYS A 86 10.40 -3.78 6.08
CA LYS A 86 11.71 -3.42 5.55
C LYS A 86 12.17 -4.49 4.59
N LYS A 87 12.06 -4.22 3.30
CA LYS A 87 12.54 -5.10 2.22
C LYS A 87 13.64 -4.42 1.42
N ASP A 88 14.55 -5.23 0.90
CA ASP A 88 15.68 -4.72 0.12
C ASP A 88 15.20 -4.13 -1.20
N ALA A 89 15.86 -3.03 -1.57
CA ALA A 89 15.55 -2.18 -2.72
C ALA A 89 15.38 -2.94 -4.05
N HIS A 90 16.12 -4.03 -4.19
CA HIS A 90 16.20 -4.84 -5.40
C HIS A 90 14.97 -5.74 -5.61
N ASP A 91 14.28 -6.12 -4.52
CA ASP A 91 13.16 -7.05 -4.55
C ASP A 91 11.80 -6.37 -4.41
N ASN A 92 11.79 -5.07 -4.10
CA ASN A 92 10.60 -4.25 -3.88
C ASN A 92 10.45 -3.17 -4.94
N SER A 93 10.74 -3.58 -6.16
CA SER A 93 10.64 -2.71 -7.29
C SER A 93 9.21 -2.66 -7.85
N ARG A 94 8.88 -1.59 -8.57
CA ARG A 94 7.72 -1.48 -9.46
C ARG A 94 8.15 -0.76 -10.75
N PRO A 95 7.55 -1.06 -11.91
CA PRO A 95 7.83 -0.35 -13.15
C PRO A 95 7.23 1.05 -13.02
N LEU A 96 7.64 1.99 -13.88
CA LEU A 96 6.90 3.22 -14.07
C LEU A 96 5.54 2.85 -14.70
N HIS A 97 4.53 2.60 -13.88
CA HIS A 97 3.16 2.50 -14.34
C HIS A 97 2.57 3.91 -14.41
N ASN A 98 1.97 4.24 -15.57
CA ASN A 98 1.18 5.46 -15.77
C ASN A 98 -0.17 5.38 -15.03
N ILE A 99 -0.14 5.14 -13.72
CA ILE A 99 -1.29 5.39 -12.83
C ILE A 99 -1.40 6.91 -12.55
N TYR A 100 -0.47 7.71 -13.09
CA TYR A 100 -0.25 9.13 -12.84
C TYR A 100 -1.38 10.08 -13.27
N ASP A 101 -2.37 9.65 -14.05
CA ASP A 101 -3.51 10.52 -14.40
C ASP A 101 -4.48 10.75 -13.22
N ARG A 102 -4.43 9.87 -12.21
CA ARG A 102 -4.89 10.20 -10.85
C ARG A 102 -3.66 10.43 -9.99
N MET A 103 -3.60 11.59 -9.35
CA MET A 103 -2.60 11.89 -8.33
C MET A 103 -2.80 10.95 -7.13
N ILE A 104 -2.29 9.72 -7.22
CA ILE A 104 -2.00 8.91 -6.04
C ILE A 104 -0.88 9.67 -5.34
N SER A 105 -1.26 10.54 -4.41
CA SER A 105 -0.33 11.19 -3.48
C SER A 105 0.34 10.08 -2.69
N MET A 106 1.47 9.60 -3.20
CA MET A 106 2.36 8.72 -2.45
C MET A 106 2.98 9.61 -1.39
N TYR A 107 2.41 9.57 -0.18
CA TYR A 107 3.01 10.22 0.98
C TYR A 107 4.45 9.72 1.13
N GLU A 108 5.42 10.61 0.88
CA GLU A 108 6.82 10.36 1.23
C GLU A 108 6.95 10.57 2.74
N PRO A 109 7.26 9.53 3.53
CA PRO A 109 7.40 9.72 4.96
C PRO A 109 8.51 10.72 5.24
N MET A 110 8.22 11.74 6.06
CA MET A 110 9.18 12.77 6.46
C MET A 110 10.48 12.10 6.91
N LYS A 111 11.60 12.47 6.26
CA LYS A 111 12.94 12.11 6.73
C LYS A 111 13.14 12.76 8.10
N ILE A 112 13.08 11.97 9.15
CA ILE A 112 13.52 12.42 10.48
C ILE A 112 15.05 12.47 10.42
N ASN A 113 15.60 13.67 10.21
CA ASN A 113 17.03 13.92 10.37
C ASN A 113 17.40 13.60 11.82
N LYS A 114 18.33 12.67 12.01
CA LYS A 114 19.04 12.50 13.29
C LYS A 114 20.21 13.47 13.35
#